data_AF-A0A972SVI6-F1
#
_entry.id   AF-A0A972SVI6-F1
#
_cell.length_a   1.000
_cell.length_b   1.000
_cell.length_c   1.000
_cell.angle_alpha   90.00
_cell.angle_beta   90.00
_cell.angle_gamma   90.00
#
_symmetry.space_group_name_H-M   'P 1'
#
loop_
_entity.id
_entity.type
_entity.pdbx_description
1 polymer ?
#
loop_
_entity_poly.entity_id
_entity_poly.type
_entity_poly.pdbx_seq_one_letter_code
_entity_poly.pdbx_strand_id
1 'polypeptide(L)'
;MAIIQHDPSKPNQAVSIDQTNPARLVIAPFAFPGGNCPGGTIDLTEHQGGPSRIYLDTDGAISTDLYRDHYWLLAEAILPERRYDNEPTGQVDEHGQPIMTMVERPLDLNNIQITVFSLPEVA
;
A
#
# COMPACT_ATOMS: atom_id res chain seq x y z
N MET A 1 -4.58 12.00 8.26
CA MET A 1 -3.22 11.45 8.43
C MET A 1 -3.32 9.97 8.09
N ALA A 2 -2.72 9.55 6.98
CA ALA A 2 -2.88 8.19 6.45
C ALA A 2 -2.03 7.16 7.22
N ILE A 3 -0.81 7.54 7.60
CA ILE A 3 0.10 6.65 8.34
C ILE A 3 -0.07 6.86 9.84
N ILE A 4 -0.30 5.76 10.56
CA ILE A 4 -0.44 5.67 12.01
C ILE A 4 0.74 4.87 12.55
N GLN A 5 1.49 5.45 13.48
CA GLN A 5 2.59 4.75 14.15
C GLN A 5 2.00 3.82 15.22
N HIS A 6 2.26 2.51 15.11
CA HIS A 6 1.80 1.54 16.10
C HIS A 6 2.38 1.83 17.49
N ASP A 7 3.68 2.16 17.55
CA ASP A 7 4.36 2.63 18.76
C ASP A 7 4.94 4.03 18.51
N PRO A 8 4.30 5.10 19.03
CA PRO A 8 4.79 6.47 18.88
C PRO A 8 6.17 6.73 19.49
N SER A 9 6.63 5.89 20.43
CA SER A 9 7.96 6.02 21.06
C SER A 9 9.08 5.48 20.18
N LYS A 10 8.74 4.60 19.22
CA LYS A 10 9.66 3.99 18.25
C LYS A 10 9.08 4.13 16.83
N PRO A 11 8.99 5.35 16.29
CA PRO A 11 8.34 5.59 15.02
C PRO A 11 9.11 4.92 13.87
N ASN A 12 8.37 4.30 12.96
CA ASN A 12 8.88 3.84 11.68
C ASN A 12 8.74 4.96 10.65
N GLN A 13 9.88 5.55 10.28
CA GLN A 13 9.98 6.57 9.24
C GLN A 13 10.39 6.00 7.88
N ALA A 14 10.66 4.70 7.79
CA ALA A 14 11.06 4.07 6.54
C ALA A 14 9.87 3.86 5.60
N VAL A 15 8.64 3.73 6.13
CA VAL A 15 7.44 3.54 5.32
C VAL A 15 6.77 4.88 5.02
N SER A 16 6.48 5.13 3.75
CA SER A 16 5.77 6.32 3.27
C SER A 16 4.88 6.00 2.07
N ILE A 17 3.95 6.90 1.73
CA ILE A 17 3.13 6.80 0.52
C ILE A 17 3.87 7.52 -0.62
N ASP A 18 3.96 6.89 -1.79
CA ASP A 18 4.50 7.51 -3.00
C ASP A 18 3.64 8.72 -3.40
N GLN A 19 4.25 9.90 -3.48
CA GLN A 19 3.57 11.15 -3.81
C GLN A 19 3.17 11.24 -5.28
N THR A 20 3.79 10.46 -6.15
CA THR A 20 3.54 10.43 -7.60
C THR A 20 2.50 9.39 -7.99
N ASN A 21 2.44 8.29 -7.25
CA ASN A 21 1.39 7.27 -7.39
C ASN A 21 0.89 6.83 -6.00
N PRO A 22 -0.24 7.38 -5.52
CA PRO A 22 -0.70 7.12 -4.18
C PRO A 22 -1.25 5.69 -3.98
N ALA A 23 -1.26 4.83 -4.99
CA ALA A 23 -1.52 3.40 -4.82
C ALA A 23 -0.31 2.63 -4.25
N ARG A 24 0.85 3.29 -4.12
CA ARG A 24 2.12 2.66 -3.77
C ARG A 24 2.63 3.06 -2.39
N LEU A 25 3.19 2.07 -1.69
CA LEU A 25 4.04 2.31 -0.53
C LEU A 25 5.50 2.31 -0.95
N VAL A 26 6.26 3.27 -0.42
CA VAL A 26 7.71 3.35 -0.50
C VAL A 26 8.28 2.94 0.83
N ILE A 27 9.21 1.99 0.79
CA ILE A 27 10.01 1.55 1.92
C ILE A 27 11.43 2.05 1.67
N ALA A 28 11.87 3.02 2.46
CA ALA A 28 13.25 3.50 2.42
C ALA A 28 14.21 2.41 2.92
N PRO A 29 15.47 2.41 2.47
CA PRO A 29 16.47 1.49 3.00
C PRO A 29 16.69 1.69 4.50
N PHE A 30 16.89 0.60 5.24
CA PHE A 30 17.22 0.64 6.67
C PHE A 30 18.03 -0.59 7.08
N ALA A 31 18.81 -0.46 8.16
CA ALA A 31 19.55 -1.57 8.76
C ALA A 31 18.69 -2.29 9.82
N PHE A 32 18.91 -3.59 9.98
CA PHE A 32 18.25 -4.41 11.00
C PHE A 32 19.16 -5.54 11.51
N PRO A 33 18.84 -6.20 12.64
CA PRO A 33 19.57 -7.38 13.10
C PRO A 33 19.51 -8.51 12.07
N GLY A 34 20.60 -8.71 11.34
CA GLY A 34 20.70 -9.72 10.29
C GLY A 34 21.06 -9.17 8.91
N GLY A 35 20.98 -7.86 8.70
CA GLY A 35 21.41 -7.27 7.43
C GLY A 35 20.87 -5.87 7.18
N ASN A 36 20.66 -5.59 5.89
CA ASN A 36 20.10 -4.33 5.43
C ASN A 36 18.92 -4.61 4.52
N CYS A 37 17.82 -3.90 4.73
CA CYS A 37 16.76 -3.81 3.75
C CYS A 37 17.18 -2.77 2.70
N PRO A 38 17.26 -3.12 1.40
CA PRO A 38 17.56 -2.15 0.36
C PRO A 38 16.40 -1.18 0.10
N GLY A 39 15.24 -1.40 0.74
CA GLY A 39 14.01 -0.68 0.46
C GLY A 39 13.35 -1.15 -0.84
N GLY A 40 12.33 -0.42 -1.26
CA GLY A 40 11.60 -0.72 -2.48
C GLY A 40 10.28 0.02 -2.56
N THR A 41 9.53 -0.28 -3.61
CA THR A 41 8.18 0.26 -3.83
C THR A 41 7.24 -0.89 -4.11
N ILE A 42 6.08 -0.88 -3.47
CA ILE A 42 5.04 -1.90 -3.62
C ILE A 42 3.77 -1.23 -4.08
N ASP A 43 3.20 -1.72 -5.17
CA ASP A 43 1.90 -1.31 -5.66
C ASP A 43 0.80 -2.16 -5.01
N LEU A 44 -0.15 -1.49 -4.34
CA LEU A 44 -1.21 -2.14 -3.58
C LEU A 44 -2.53 -2.28 -4.36
N THR A 45 -2.56 -1.87 -5.63
CA THR A 45 -3.76 -1.93 -6.48
C THR A 45 -4.35 -3.35 -6.56
N GLU A 46 -3.51 -4.38 -6.72
CA GLU A 46 -3.95 -5.78 -6.78
C GLU A 46 -4.34 -6.37 -5.41
N HIS A 47 -4.07 -5.66 -4.32
CA HIS A 47 -4.37 -6.10 -2.96
C HIS A 47 -5.70 -5.51 -2.42
N GLN A 48 -6.44 -4.75 -3.25
CA GLN A 48 -7.72 -4.14 -2.89
C GLN A 48 -8.78 -5.19 -2.50
N GLY A 49 -9.69 -4.79 -1.61
CA GLY A 49 -10.79 -5.63 -1.13
C GLY A 49 -10.47 -6.47 0.11
N GLY A 50 -9.35 -6.21 0.78
CA GLY A 50 -8.95 -6.98 1.95
C GLY A 50 -7.80 -6.39 2.75
N PRO A 51 -7.32 -7.10 3.78
CA PRO A 51 -6.11 -6.73 4.50
C PRO A 51 -4.89 -6.85 3.59
N SER A 52 -4.03 -5.84 3.63
CA SER A 52 -2.72 -5.85 3.01
C SER A 52 -1.67 -5.69 4.10
N ARG A 53 -0.62 -6.53 4.04
CA ARG A 53 0.48 -6.53 5.00
C ARG A 53 1.80 -6.53 4.25
N ILE A 54 2.73 -5.72 4.76
CA ILE A 54 4.08 -5.58 4.23
C ILE A 54 5.04 -6.13 5.27
N TYR A 55 5.86 -7.06 4.84
CA TYR A 55 6.80 -7.78 5.69
C TYR A 55 8.24 -7.56 5.25
N LEU A 56 9.15 -7.73 6.21
CA LEU A 56 10.58 -7.89 5.99
C LEU A 56 10.92 -9.38 6.13
N ASP A 57 11.70 -9.92 5.21
CA ASP A 57 12.31 -11.25 5.28
C ASP A 57 13.72 -11.19 5.89
N THR A 58 14.24 -12.34 6.33
CA THR A 58 15.56 -12.44 6.97
C THR A 58 16.73 -12.05 6.06
N ASP A 59 16.55 -12.13 4.74
CA ASP A 59 17.52 -11.71 3.73
C ASP A 59 17.43 -10.21 3.39
N GLY A 60 16.51 -9.48 4.03
CA GLY A 60 16.26 -8.06 3.79
C GLY A 60 15.25 -7.77 2.69
N ALA A 61 14.70 -8.79 2.02
CA ALA A 61 13.66 -8.62 1.02
C ALA A 61 12.34 -8.15 1.65
N ILE A 62 11.55 -7.45 0.84
CA ILE A 62 10.21 -7.03 1.22
C ILE A 62 9.19 -7.98 0.60
N SER A 63 8.21 -8.41 1.40
CA SER A 63 7.21 -9.41 1.00
C SER A 63 5.78 -8.95 1.33
N THR A 64 4.82 -9.36 0.51
CA THR A 64 3.38 -9.26 0.78
C THR A 64 2.69 -10.61 0.89
N ASP A 65 3.46 -11.70 0.83
CA ASP A 65 2.95 -13.06 0.98
C ASP A 65 2.29 -13.23 2.36
N LEU A 66 1.18 -13.96 2.41
CA LEU A 66 0.42 -14.24 3.63
C LEU A 66 0.55 -15.71 4.07
N TYR A 67 1.18 -16.55 3.25
CA TYR A 67 1.18 -18.00 3.40
C TYR A 67 2.51 -18.57 3.91
N ARG A 68 3.45 -17.69 4.32
CA ARG A 68 4.72 -18.08 4.91
C ARG A 68 5.06 -17.20 6.11
N ASP A 69 5.99 -17.69 6.91
CA ASP A 69 6.54 -16.93 8.02
C ASP A 69 7.47 -15.84 7.50
N HIS A 70 7.37 -14.68 8.14
CA HIS A 70 8.18 -13.49 7.85
C HIS A 70 8.97 -13.08 9.07
N TYR A 71 10.10 -12.41 8.85
CA TYR A 71 10.96 -11.97 9.94
C TYR A 71 10.33 -10.83 10.75
N TRP A 72 9.70 -9.87 10.08
CA TRP A 72 9.09 -8.71 10.75
C TRP A 72 7.91 -8.16 9.96
N LEU A 73 6.90 -7.61 10.65
CA LEU A 73 5.80 -6.87 10.03
C LEU A 73 6.17 -5.38 10.00
N LEU A 74 6.15 -4.75 8.83
CA LEU A 74 6.49 -3.34 8.65
C LEU A 74 5.26 -2.44 8.60
N ALA A 75 4.22 -2.86 7.89
CA ALA A 75 2.99 -2.10 7.73
C ALA A 75 1.79 -3.00 7.51
N GLU A 76 0.61 -2.55 7.93
CA GLU A 76 -0.66 -3.16 7.54
C GLU A 76 -1.75 -2.12 7.29
N ALA A 77 -2.68 -2.46 6.40
CA ALA A 77 -3.84 -1.63 6.10
C ALA A 77 -5.02 -2.50 5.68
N ILE A 78 -6.24 -2.00 5.88
CA ILE A 78 -7.44 -2.57 5.26
C ILE A 78 -7.73 -1.77 3.99
N LEU A 79 -7.53 -2.39 2.83
CA LEU A 79 -7.72 -1.73 1.55
C LEU A 79 -9.20 -1.82 1.12
N PRO A 80 -9.79 -0.74 0.58
CA PRO A 80 -11.15 -0.77 0.09
C PRO A 80 -11.26 -1.70 -1.12
N GLU A 81 -12.47 -2.20 -1.37
CA GLU A 81 -12.81 -2.87 -2.63
C GLU A 81 -12.55 -1.95 -3.84
N ARG A 82 -12.35 -2.56 -5.01
CA ARG A 82 -12.24 -1.82 -6.27
C ARG A 82 -13.51 -1.02 -6.51
N ARG A 83 -13.35 0.26 -6.85
CA ARG A 83 -14.47 1.17 -7.12
C ARG A 83 -14.51 1.47 -8.60
N TYR A 84 -15.72 1.56 -9.15
CA TYR A 84 -15.96 1.89 -10.54
C TYR A 84 -16.98 3.01 -10.61
N ASP A 85 -16.70 4.01 -11.42
CA ASP A 85 -17.62 5.11 -11.68
C ASP A 85 -18.15 5.02 -13.12
N ASN A 86 -19.37 5.47 -13.32
CA ASN A 86 -19.95 5.58 -14.66
C ASN A 86 -19.61 6.97 -15.22
N GLU A 87 -18.82 7.01 -16.29
CA GLU A 87 -18.48 8.24 -17.00
C GLU A 87 -19.04 8.21 -18.42
N PRO A 88 -19.55 9.34 -18.95
CA PRO A 88 -20.03 9.40 -20.32
C PRO A 88 -18.87 9.26 -21.30
N THR A 89 -19.03 8.44 -22.33
CA THR A 89 -17.98 8.19 -23.35
C THR A 89 -17.80 9.36 -24.33
N GLY A 90 -18.68 10.36 -24.27
CA GLY A 90 -18.76 11.43 -25.26
C GLY A 90 -19.54 11.05 -26.53
N GLN A 91 -20.05 9.82 -26.61
CA GLN A 91 -20.94 9.35 -27.68
C GLN A 91 -22.39 9.28 -27.19
N VAL A 92 -23.33 9.38 -28.14
CA VAL A 92 -24.76 9.21 -27.89
C VAL A 92 -25.28 8.00 -28.68
N ASP A 93 -26.29 7.33 -28.16
CA ASP A 93 -26.98 6.24 -28.83
C ASP A 93 -27.98 6.74 -29.90
N GLU A 94 -28.72 5.82 -30.52
CA GLU A 94 -29.71 6.11 -31.57
C GLU A 94 -30.90 6.97 -31.06
N HIS A 95 -31.08 7.07 -29.75
CA HIS A 95 -32.11 7.88 -29.10
C HIS A 95 -31.57 9.19 -28.51
N GLY A 96 -30.29 9.50 -28.77
CA GLY A 96 -29.63 10.70 -28.28
C GLY A 96 -29.25 10.65 -26.79
N GLN A 97 -29.27 9.47 -26.17
CA GLN A 97 -28.85 9.32 -24.77
C GLN A 97 -27.33 9.09 -24.69
N PRO A 98 -26.62 9.68 -23.70
CA PRO A 98 -25.19 9.46 -23.54
C PRO A 98 -24.87 7.99 -23.24
N ILE A 99 -23.94 7.42 -23.99
CA ILE A 99 -23.40 6.10 -23.69
C ILE A 99 -22.47 6.24 -22.49
N MET A 100 -22.75 5.47 -21.44
CA MET A 100 -21.94 5.44 -20.22
C MET A 100 -20.93 4.29 -20.30
N THR A 101 -19.76 4.47 -19.69
CA THR A 101 -18.78 3.40 -19.48
C THR A 101 -18.35 3.34 -18.02
N MET A 102 -18.01 2.15 -17.55
CA MET A 102 -17.46 1.94 -16.22
C MET A 102 -15.96 2.17 -16.24
N VAL A 103 -15.49 3.14 -15.46
CA VAL A 103 -14.08 3.48 -15.30
C VAL A 103 -13.66 3.11 -13.88
N GLU A 104 -12.60 2.31 -13.76
CA GLU A 104 -12.02 1.96 -12.46
C GLU A 104 -11.38 3.19 -11.80
N ARG A 105 -11.70 3.42 -10.53
CA ARG A 105 -11.08 4.47 -9.73
C ARG A 105 -9.77 3.95 -9.13
N PRO A 106 -8.66 4.69 -9.29
CA PRO A 106 -7.37 4.27 -8.75
C PRO A 106 -7.39 4.25 -7.22
N LEU A 107 -6.61 3.33 -6.63
CA LEU A 107 -6.37 3.30 -5.21
C LEU A 107 -5.62 4.57 -4.76
N ASP A 108 -6.10 5.19 -3.69
CA ASP A 108 -5.44 6.33 -3.04
C ASP A 108 -5.22 6.03 -1.56
N LEU A 109 -3.98 5.68 -1.22
CA LEU A 109 -3.56 5.37 0.13
C LEU A 109 -3.61 6.59 1.08
N ASN A 110 -3.65 7.82 0.58
CA ASN A 110 -3.72 9.02 1.43
C ASN A 110 -5.02 9.10 2.23
N ASN A 111 -6.06 8.38 1.78
CA ASN A 111 -7.37 8.33 2.41
C ASN A 111 -7.59 7.04 3.22
N ILE A 112 -6.54 6.25 3.42
CA ILE A 112 -6.60 4.95 4.11
C ILE A 112 -5.72 5.03 5.36
N GLN A 113 -6.18 4.41 6.44
CA GLN A 113 -5.38 4.24 7.64
C GLN A 113 -4.41 3.07 7.45
N ILE A 114 -3.12 3.36 7.51
CA ILE A 114 -2.02 2.40 7.39
C ILE A 114 -1.29 2.42 8.72
N THR A 115 -1.33 1.30 9.43
CA THR A 115 -0.56 1.12 10.66
C THR A 115 0.85 0.69 10.30
N VAL A 116 1.86 1.44 10.76
CA VAL A 116 3.28 1.09 10.58
C VAL A 116 3.88 0.68 11.91
N PHE A 117 4.63 -0.41 11.90
CA PHE A 117 5.24 -1.00 13.08
C PHE A 117 6.70 -0.58 13.16
N SER A 118 7.21 -0.43 14.39
CA SER A 118 8.59 -0.04 14.66
C SER A 118 9.58 -0.92 13.91
N LEU A 119 10.70 -0.33 13.48
CA LEU A 119 11.77 -1.09 12.85
C LEU A 119 12.43 -2.03 13.87
N PRO A 120 12.89 -3.22 13.43
CA PRO A 120 13.69 -4.10 14.28
C PRO A 120 15.01 -3.40 14.69
N GLU A 121 15.30 -3.40 15.99
CA GLU A 121 16.40 -2.61 16.56
C GLU A 121 17.75 -3.27 16.35
N VAL A 122 18.71 -2.56 15.74
CA VAL A 122 20.12 -2.97 15.70
C VAL A 122 20.71 -2.84 17.10
N ALA A 123 21.29 -3.93 17.61
CA ALA A 123 21.97 -3.95 18.91
C ALA A 123 23.27 -3.14 18.91
#